data_AF-A0A8H7KB77-F1
#
_entry.id   AF-A0A8H7KB77-F1
#
_cell.length_a   1.000
_cell.length_b   1.000
_cell.length_c   1.000
_cell.angle_alpha   90.00
_cell.angle_beta   90.00
_cell.angle_gamma   90.00
#
_symmetry.space_group_name_H-M   'P 1'
#
loop_
_entity.id
_entity.type
_entity.pdbx_description
1 polymer ?
#
loop_
_entity_poly.entity_id
_entity_poly.type
_entity_poly.pdbx_seq_one_letter_code
_entity_poly.pdbx_strand_id
1 'polypeptide(L)'
;MSFNVGRRSGSPSSTRDADTPMREESRGRDRPEDDDDEPEEDEDPDMAAMKAMMGFGGFDTTKNKKVSGNDVGGLRKEKKSEYRQYMNRQGGFNRPLSPSR
;
A
#
# COMPACT_ATOMS: atom_id res chain seq x y z
N MET A 1 -15.51 -22.00 48.30
CA MET A 1 -16.77 -21.44 47.75
C MET A 1 -16.43 -20.62 46.50
N SER A 2 -17.04 -20.98 45.38
CA SER A 2 -16.97 -20.33 44.08
C SER A 2 -17.92 -19.13 44.01
N PHE A 3 -17.49 -18.04 43.37
CA PHE A 3 -18.40 -17.02 42.87
C PHE A 3 -18.00 -16.63 41.46
N ASN A 4 -18.88 -16.99 40.52
CA ASN A 4 -18.83 -16.69 39.10
C ASN A 4 -19.72 -15.45 38.88
N VAL A 5 -19.17 -14.34 38.39
CA VAL A 5 -19.95 -13.14 38.02
C VAL A 5 -19.95 -13.01 36.50
N GLY A 6 -21.16 -12.83 35.97
CA GLY A 6 -21.51 -13.09 34.58
C GLY A 6 -21.10 -12.04 33.56
N ARG A 7 -21.23 -12.52 32.32
CA ARG A 7 -21.29 -11.88 31.00
C ARG A 7 -21.68 -10.39 31.03
N ARG A 8 -20.87 -9.57 30.36
CA ARG A 8 -21.31 -8.30 29.76
C ARG A 8 -21.26 -8.45 28.24
N SER A 9 -22.44 -8.37 27.63
CA SER A 9 -22.68 -8.31 26.20
C SER A 9 -22.10 -7.01 25.61
N GLY A 10 -21.07 -7.12 24.78
CA GLY A 10 -20.68 -6.12 23.79
C GLY A 10 -20.93 -6.70 22.41
N SER A 11 -21.76 -6.04 21.61
CA SER A 11 -22.32 -6.49 20.34
C SER A 11 -21.28 -6.91 19.29
N PRO A 12 -21.62 -7.84 18.37
CA PRO A 12 -20.73 -8.24 17.28
C PRO A 12 -20.80 -7.21 16.14
N SER A 13 -19.70 -6.54 15.80
CA SER A 13 -19.61 -5.76 14.56
C SER A 13 -19.05 -6.62 13.43
N SER A 14 -19.99 -7.16 12.65
CA SER A 14 -19.92 -7.71 11.29
C SER A 14 -18.53 -7.97 10.69
N THR A 15 -18.26 -9.25 10.44
CA THR A 15 -17.31 -9.67 9.40
C THR A 15 -17.78 -9.09 8.06
N ARG A 16 -16.87 -8.47 7.30
CA ARG A 16 -17.08 -8.21 5.87
C ARG A 16 -16.48 -9.37 5.10
N ASP A 17 -17.10 -10.54 5.23
CA ASP A 17 -16.97 -11.61 4.25
C ASP A 17 -17.85 -11.23 3.06
N ALA A 18 -17.25 -10.51 2.10
CA ALA A 18 -17.88 -10.24 0.81
C ALA A 18 -17.19 -11.08 -0.26
N ASP A 19 -17.36 -12.40 -0.15
CA ASP A 19 -17.21 -13.32 -1.28
C ASP A 19 -18.28 -12.96 -2.31
N THR A 20 -17.94 -12.05 -3.22
CA THR A 20 -18.78 -11.71 -4.36
C THR A 20 -18.04 -12.24 -5.60
N PRO A 21 -18.57 -13.24 -6.33
CA PRO A 21 -17.91 -13.70 -7.53
C PRO A 21 -17.94 -12.57 -8.55
N MET A 22 -16.77 -12.11 -8.97
CA MET A 22 -16.57 -11.16 -10.07
C MET A 22 -17.25 -11.74 -11.31
N ARG A 23 -18.44 -11.23 -11.63
CA ARG A 23 -19.12 -11.53 -12.89
C ARG A 23 -18.33 -10.86 -14.00
N GLU A 24 -17.51 -11.64 -14.70
CA GLU A 24 -17.02 -11.28 -16.03
C GLU A 24 -18.22 -11.13 -16.96
N GLU A 25 -18.58 -9.89 -17.24
CA GLU A 25 -19.42 -9.56 -18.39
C GLU A 25 -18.83 -8.32 -19.07
N SER A 26 -18.23 -8.60 -20.22
CA SER A 26 -17.96 -7.70 -21.33
C SER A 26 -18.67 -6.35 -21.26
N ARG A 27 -17.88 -5.28 -21.07
CA ARG A 27 -18.26 -3.92 -21.48
C ARG A 27 -17.14 -3.32 -22.30
N GLY A 28 -16.99 -3.84 -23.51
CA GLY A 28 -16.59 -2.99 -24.61
C GLY A 28 -17.78 -2.09 -24.92
N ARG A 29 -17.79 -0.86 -24.40
CA ARG A 29 -18.45 0.27 -25.05
C ARG A 29 -18.07 1.60 -24.40
N ASP A 30 -17.79 2.54 -25.29
CA ASP A 30 -17.88 3.98 -25.15
C ASP A 30 -16.81 4.64 -24.26
N ARG A 31 -15.70 4.96 -24.93
CA ARG A 31 -14.92 6.16 -24.59
C ARG A 31 -15.89 7.34 -24.72
N PRO A 32 -16.17 8.12 -23.66
CA PRO A 32 -16.82 9.40 -23.87
C PRO A 32 -15.85 10.24 -24.72
N GLU A 33 -16.30 10.63 -25.90
CA GLU A 33 -15.75 11.81 -26.56
C GLU A 33 -16.13 12.96 -25.63
N ASP A 34 -15.13 13.51 -24.92
CA ASP A 34 -15.24 14.79 -24.23
C ASP A 34 -15.49 15.83 -25.33
N ASP A 35 -16.76 16.08 -25.65
CA ASP A 35 -17.20 17.34 -26.23
C ASP A 35 -17.14 18.38 -25.11
N ASP A 36 -15.93 18.86 -24.84
CA ASP A 36 -15.64 19.98 -23.94
C ASP A 36 -15.75 21.30 -24.73
N ASP A 37 -16.85 21.47 -25.47
CA ASP A 37 -17.23 22.70 -26.17
C ASP A 37 -18.40 23.35 -25.38
N GLU A 38 -18.17 23.56 -24.09
CA GLU A 38 -18.97 24.46 -23.29
C GLU A 38 -18.45 25.89 -23.58
N PRO A 39 -19.32 26.87 -23.91
CA PRO A 39 -18.84 28.17 -24.31
C PRO A 39 -18.01 28.76 -23.16
N GLU A 40 -16.75 29.11 -23.46
CA GLU A 40 -15.90 29.94 -22.61
C GLU A 40 -16.64 31.27 -22.35
N GLU A 41 -17.53 31.28 -21.34
CA GLU A 41 -18.03 32.51 -20.75
C GLU A 41 -16.79 33.22 -20.20
N ASP A 42 -16.41 34.32 -20.85
CA ASP A 42 -15.27 35.21 -20.54
C ASP A 42 -14.89 35.18 -19.04
N GLU A 43 -14.12 34.17 -18.62
CA GLU A 43 -13.67 34.05 -17.24
C GLU A 43 -12.73 35.24 -17.04
N ASP A 44 -13.06 36.13 -16.08
CA ASP A 44 -12.17 37.21 -15.68
C ASP A 44 -10.75 36.66 -15.59
N PRO A 45 -9.74 37.31 -16.19
CA PRO A 45 -8.39 36.76 -16.27
C PRO A 45 -7.81 36.45 -14.87
N ASP A 46 -8.29 37.16 -13.85
CA ASP A 46 -7.99 36.89 -12.44
C ASP A 46 -8.60 35.58 -11.92
N MET A 47 -9.81 35.22 -12.34
CA MET A 47 -10.47 33.96 -11.98
C MET A 47 -9.76 32.78 -12.66
N ALA A 48 -9.43 32.89 -13.95
CA ALA A 48 -8.68 31.87 -14.68
C ALA A 48 -7.27 31.67 -14.08
N ALA A 49 -6.60 32.76 -13.68
CA ALA A 49 -5.32 32.70 -12.98
C ALA A 49 -5.44 32.03 -11.60
N MET A 50 -6.49 32.33 -10.83
CA MET A 50 -6.74 31.66 -9.54
C MET A 50 -7.04 30.17 -9.72
N LYS A 51 -7.81 29.81 -10.75
CA LYS A 51 -8.13 28.43 -11.13
C LYS A 51 -6.86 27.65 -11.48
N ALA A 52 -5.95 28.26 -12.25
CA ALA A 52 -4.65 27.68 -12.57
C ALA A 52 -3.72 27.56 -11.36
N MET A 53 -3.64 28.58 -10.51
CA MET A 53 -2.82 28.56 -9.29
C MET A 53 -3.28 27.48 -8.30
N MET A 54 -4.58 27.23 -8.22
CA MET A 54 -5.15 26.21 -7.35
C MET A 54 -5.19 24.81 -8.00
N GLY A 55 -4.82 24.70 -9.28
CA GLY A 55 -4.64 23.42 -9.99
C GLY A 55 -5.89 22.88 -10.69
N PHE A 56 -6.89 23.72 -10.97
CA PHE A 56 -8.18 23.34 -11.57
C PHE A 56 -8.18 23.35 -13.11
N GLY A 57 -7.04 23.62 -13.77
CA GLY A 57 -6.94 23.70 -15.24
C GLY A 57 -6.46 22.42 -15.94
N GLY A 58 -6.13 21.36 -15.20
CA GLY A 58 -5.68 20.10 -15.79
C GLY A 58 -4.95 19.21 -14.78
N PHE A 59 -4.99 17.88 -14.99
CA PHE A 59 -4.37 16.90 -14.10
C PHE A 59 -3.03 16.40 -14.66
N ASP A 60 -1.92 16.91 -14.14
CA ASP A 60 -0.60 16.38 -14.45
C ASP A 60 -0.34 15.04 -13.75
N THR A 61 0.32 14.12 -14.45
CA THR A 61 0.74 12.83 -13.87
C THR A 61 2.21 12.84 -13.46
N THR A 62 2.51 12.21 -12.33
CA THR A 62 3.88 11.92 -11.87
C THR A 62 4.35 10.51 -12.28
N LYS A 63 3.60 9.82 -13.13
CA LYS A 63 3.94 8.47 -13.59
C LYS A 63 5.29 8.50 -14.31
N ASN A 64 6.22 7.64 -13.86
CA ASN A 64 7.60 7.56 -14.36
C ASN A 64 8.43 8.86 -14.19
N LYS A 65 7.98 9.83 -13.39
CA LYS A 65 8.76 11.02 -13.03
C LYS A 65 9.34 10.86 -11.62
N LYS A 66 10.61 11.19 -11.43
CA LYS A 66 11.23 11.18 -10.10
C LYS A 66 10.74 12.39 -9.29
N VAL A 67 10.14 12.14 -8.13
CA VAL A 67 9.71 13.19 -7.19
C VAL A 67 10.77 13.36 -6.11
N SER A 68 11.40 14.53 -6.04
CA SER A 68 12.42 14.83 -5.02
C SER A 68 11.84 14.64 -3.61
N GLY A 69 12.55 13.92 -2.74
CA GLY A 69 12.10 13.65 -1.38
C GLY A 69 11.27 12.37 -1.22
N ASN A 70 10.79 11.77 -2.31
CA ASN A 70 10.12 10.46 -2.31
C ASN A 70 11.09 9.30 -2.61
N ASP A 71 12.32 9.41 -2.12
CA ASP A 71 13.40 8.44 -2.35
C ASP A 71 13.62 7.52 -1.12
N VAL A 72 12.75 7.60 -0.11
CA VAL A 72 12.91 6.87 1.16
C VAL A 72 12.22 5.52 1.08
N GLY A 73 13.00 4.45 1.24
CA GLY A 73 12.52 3.08 1.36
C GLY A 73 13.45 2.24 2.23
N GLY A 74 12.89 1.27 2.95
CA GLY A 74 13.65 0.37 3.82
C GLY A 74 13.41 -1.10 3.48
N LEU A 75 14.46 -1.92 3.54
CA LEU A 75 14.36 -3.38 3.44
C LEU A 75 14.59 -4.02 4.80
N ARG A 76 13.58 -4.71 5.33
CA ARG A 76 13.76 -5.55 6.52
C ARG A 76 14.15 -6.97 6.09
N LYS A 77 15.42 -7.32 6.31
CA LYS A 77 15.95 -8.67 6.05
C LYS A 77 16.16 -9.40 7.37
N GLU A 78 15.30 -10.37 7.65
CA GLU A 78 15.44 -11.22 8.83
C GLU A 78 16.40 -12.38 8.51
N LYS A 79 17.56 -12.40 9.17
CA LYS A 79 18.47 -13.53 9.10
C LYS A 79 18.06 -14.55 10.16
N LYS A 80 18.02 -15.83 9.78
CA LYS A 80 17.78 -16.91 10.75
C LYS A 80 18.95 -16.97 11.73
N SER A 81 18.67 -17.18 13.01
CA SER A 81 19.70 -17.46 14.01
C SER A 81 20.24 -18.86 13.80
N GLU A 82 21.49 -18.96 13.37
CA GLU A 82 22.16 -20.23 13.18
C GLU A 82 23.17 -20.46 14.32
N TYR A 83 23.05 -21.61 15.00
CA TYR A 83 23.86 -21.93 16.17
C TYR A 83 25.09 -22.74 15.79
N ARG A 84 26.20 -22.48 16.49
CA ARG A 84 27.46 -23.20 16.31
C ARG A 84 27.51 -24.40 17.25
N GLN A 85 27.79 -25.58 16.72
CA GLN A 85 28.02 -26.78 17.53
C GLN A 85 29.44 -26.75 18.11
N TYR A 86 29.58 -26.78 19.43
CA TYR A 86 30.89 -26.76 20.11
C TYR A 86 31.39 -28.14 20.54
N MET A 87 30.48 -29.00 21.02
CA MET A 87 30.84 -30.31 21.56
C MET A 87 30.72 -31.41 20.50
N ASN A 88 31.61 -32.40 20.62
CA ASN A 88 31.65 -33.61 19.79
C ASN A 88 31.54 -33.32 18.28
N ARG A 89 32.31 -32.31 17.84
CA ARG A 89 32.34 -31.90 16.44
C ARG A 89 33.21 -32.85 15.63
N GLN A 90 32.69 -33.26 14.48
CA GLN A 90 33.45 -34.08 13.53
C GLN A 90 34.65 -33.26 12.98
N GLY A 91 35.86 -33.80 13.14
CA GLY A 91 37.11 -33.21 12.65
C GLY A 91 37.93 -32.37 13.65
N GLY A 92 37.55 -32.34 14.94
CA GLY A 92 38.39 -31.79 16.01
C GLY A 92 38.31 -30.27 16.23
N PHE A 93 39.00 -29.80 17.28
CA PHE A 93 38.85 -28.44 17.84
C PHE A 93 39.38 -27.31 16.93
N ASN A 94 40.43 -27.57 16.14
CA ASN A 94 41.08 -26.55 15.30
C ASN A 94 40.36 -26.28 13.95
N ARG A 95 39.16 -26.85 13.74
CA ARG A 95 38.32 -26.57 12.55
C ARG A 95 37.34 -25.44 12.81
N PRO A 96 37.04 -24.58 11.81
CA PRO A 96 36.04 -23.52 11.96
C PRO A 96 34.67 -24.10 12.30
N LEU A 97 33.95 -23.51 13.27
CA LEU A 97 32.57 -23.94 13.54
C LEU A 97 31.63 -23.38 12.47
N SER A 98 30.81 -24.27 11.93
CA SER A 98 29.64 -23.91 11.13
C SER A 98 28.54 -23.35 12.04
N PRO A 99 27.87 -22.27 11.64
CA PRO A 99 28.12 -21.44 10.46
C PRO A 99 29.26 -20.43 10.68
N SER A 100 29.94 -20.08 9.58
CA SER A 100 30.82 -18.91 9.55
C SER A 100 29.96 -17.66 9.75
N ARG A 101 30.34 -16.80 10.71
CA ARG A 101 29.67 -15.52 10.99
C ARG A 101 29.48 -14.67 9.73
#